data_AF-A0A423NUL8-F1
#
_entry.id   AF-A0A423NUL8-F1
#
_cell.length_a   1.000
_cell.length_b   1.000
_cell.length_c   1.000
_cell.angle_alpha   90.00
_cell.angle_beta   90.00
_cell.angle_gamma   90.00
#
_symmetry.space_group_name_H-M   'P 1'
#
loop_
_entity.id
_entity.type
_entity.pdbx_description
1 polymer ?
#
loop_
_entity_poly.entity_id
_entity_poly.type
_entity_poly.pdbx_seq_one_letter_code
_entity_poly.pdbx_strand_id
1 'polypeptide(L)'
;MSEFFQANAEVLQRRWPALFERLMAEDSASVQAELVQGLGSTLSVDGIQLTSRHDRLHEAKIQAATLPEKPQLHVYGTGLGDLPGVLLERAGLERLYVHILNGALFALVLQLLDQRQWLQDPRVELFYAGDHPDFFTPFFALPAEMLLADDFNAKIRDRLTNEVHLTFNNRDFDPQSPEIQQRLQECLPVLLGDADVAQLFGSCAGREVYVIATGPTLEQHFERLAAIRQLAERPVFICVDTAYRPLREHGIVPDLVVSIDQRIGFRHLPFEKSDGITLVYLPMSDPQILKAWKGKRYGGYSASPIYAELKEQYPRGELHVGGSVIHPAVDLAVKMGAPRITLFGADFAFPMNKTHAGWGDGDLGPPLAQARHWVRDGHGQRVSTQLNFRGYLCVLERYITAHPQVEFLNSSRAGALIAGTAFNPEFVQ
;
A
#
# COMPACT_ATOMS: atom_id res chain seq x y z
N MET A 1 -15.06 9.36 38.44
CA MET A 1 -15.04 10.14 37.18
C MET A 1 -14.19 11.36 37.46
N SER A 2 -13.09 11.59 36.73
CA SER A 2 -12.20 12.72 37.01
C SER A 2 -12.89 14.04 36.67
N GLU A 3 -12.48 15.13 37.33
CA GLU A 3 -12.97 16.48 37.04
C GLU A 3 -12.68 16.88 35.58
N PHE A 4 -11.56 16.43 35.02
CA PHE A 4 -11.19 16.63 33.62
C PHE A 4 -12.14 15.93 32.65
N PHE A 5 -12.57 14.71 32.96
CA PHE A 5 -13.44 13.94 32.07
C PHE A 5 -14.77 14.65 31.84
N GLN A 6 -15.42 15.11 32.91
CA GLN A 6 -16.72 15.77 32.79
C GLN A 6 -16.61 17.02 31.91
N ALA A 7 -15.58 17.84 32.15
CA ALA A 7 -15.38 19.09 31.42
C ALA A 7 -15.03 18.85 29.94
N ASN A 8 -14.26 17.80 29.62
CA ASN A 8 -13.98 17.38 28.25
C ASN A 8 -15.25 16.83 27.55
N ALA A 9 -16.01 15.98 28.25
CA ALA A 9 -17.23 15.35 27.76
C ALA A 9 -18.29 16.39 27.37
N GLU A 10 -18.48 17.44 28.18
CA GLU A 10 -19.41 18.54 27.88
C GLU A 10 -19.06 19.25 26.55
N VAL A 11 -17.77 19.44 26.26
CA VAL A 11 -17.34 20.03 24.98
C VAL A 11 -17.63 19.09 23.82
N LEU A 12 -17.28 17.80 23.96
CA LEU A 12 -17.49 16.80 22.92
C LEU A 12 -18.97 16.59 22.62
N GLN A 13 -19.81 16.45 23.65
CA GLN A 13 -21.26 16.27 23.49
C GLN A 13 -21.90 17.47 22.78
N ARG A 14 -21.43 18.70 23.08
CA ARG A 14 -21.93 19.92 22.44
C ARG A 14 -21.50 20.04 20.98
N ARG A 15 -20.23 19.70 20.65
CA ARG A 15 -19.65 19.94 19.32
C ARG A 15 -19.78 18.77 18.36
N TRP A 16 -19.61 17.55 18.87
CA TRP A 16 -19.61 16.30 18.09
C TRP A 16 -20.41 15.21 18.82
N PRO A 17 -21.74 15.34 18.97
CA PRO A 17 -22.55 14.42 19.77
C PRO A 17 -22.45 12.95 19.32
N ALA A 18 -22.46 12.68 18.01
CA ALA A 18 -22.32 11.31 17.50
C ALA A 18 -20.94 10.70 17.77
N LEU A 19 -19.88 11.51 17.68
CA LEU A 19 -18.52 11.08 17.99
C LEU A 19 -18.35 10.85 19.49
N PHE A 20 -18.99 11.69 20.32
CA PHE A 20 -19.02 11.50 21.76
C PHE A 20 -19.65 10.16 22.14
N GLU A 21 -20.85 9.85 21.64
CA GLU A 21 -21.52 8.56 21.88
C GLU A 21 -20.62 7.37 21.51
N ARG A 22 -19.95 7.46 20.35
CA ARG A 22 -18.99 6.43 19.91
C ARG A 22 -17.81 6.30 20.87
N LEU A 23 -17.18 7.41 21.26
CA LEU A 23 -16.05 7.41 22.20
C LEU A 23 -16.44 6.85 23.57
N MET A 24 -17.66 7.10 24.04
CA MET A 24 -18.14 6.58 25.32
C MET A 24 -18.39 5.07 25.30
N ALA A 25 -18.53 4.47 24.12
CA ALA A 25 -18.64 3.03 23.93
C ALA A 25 -17.27 2.32 23.85
N GLU A 26 -16.17 3.07 23.73
CA GLU A 26 -14.82 2.50 23.69
C GLU A 26 -14.40 1.94 25.06
N ASP A 27 -13.75 0.77 25.07
CA ASP A 27 -13.21 0.19 26.29
C ASP A 27 -11.85 0.81 26.64
N SER A 28 -11.86 2.00 27.24
CA SER A 28 -10.63 2.67 27.68
C SER A 28 -9.87 1.89 28.76
N ALA A 29 -10.52 0.96 29.47
CA ALA A 29 -9.87 0.15 30.50
C ALA A 29 -8.97 -0.94 29.91
N SER A 30 -9.19 -1.30 28.64
CA SER A 30 -8.29 -2.20 27.90
C SER A 30 -6.92 -1.58 27.60
N VAL A 31 -6.80 -0.25 27.66
CA VAL A 31 -5.56 0.48 27.38
C VAL A 31 -4.71 0.55 28.63
N GLN A 32 -3.65 -0.25 28.69
CA GLN A 32 -2.70 -0.24 29.80
C GLN A 32 -1.71 0.92 29.63
N ALA A 33 -2.05 2.07 30.23
CA ALA A 33 -1.19 3.23 30.25
C ALA A 33 -0.42 3.38 31.57
N GLU A 34 0.85 3.74 31.45
CA GLU A 34 1.72 4.07 32.57
C GLU A 34 2.19 5.52 32.47
N LEU A 35 2.29 6.21 33.62
CA LEU A 35 2.90 7.53 33.68
C LEU A 35 4.43 7.38 33.64
N VAL A 36 5.06 7.94 32.61
CA VAL A 36 6.52 7.98 32.49
C VAL A 36 7.02 9.37 32.80
N GLN A 37 7.96 9.48 33.75
CA GLN A 37 8.53 10.74 34.19
C GLN A 37 9.93 10.98 33.64
N GLY A 38 10.23 12.24 33.37
CA GLY A 38 11.54 12.77 33.00
C GLY A 38 11.70 14.17 33.61
N LEU A 39 12.02 15.16 32.77
CA LEU A 39 11.91 16.57 33.19
C LEU A 39 10.45 17.06 33.21
N GLY A 40 9.59 16.39 32.43
CA GLY A 40 8.14 16.48 32.50
C GLY A 40 7.53 15.10 32.71
N SER A 41 6.40 14.84 32.07
CA SER A 41 5.77 13.51 32.05
C SER A 41 4.99 13.26 30.78
N THR A 42 4.79 11.99 30.45
CA THR A 42 3.96 11.52 29.34
C THR A 42 3.26 10.22 29.74
N LEU A 43 2.32 9.77 28.91
CA LEU A 43 1.75 8.44 29.01
C LEU A 43 2.54 7.48 28.11
N SER A 44 2.75 6.26 28.58
CA SER A 44 3.30 5.14 27.82
C SER A 44 2.26 4.04 27.72
N VAL A 45 2.00 3.55 26.52
CA VAL A 45 1.07 2.43 26.24
C VAL A 45 1.84 1.37 25.48
N ASP A 46 1.83 0.12 25.95
CA ASP A 46 2.58 -0.99 25.34
C ASP A 46 4.08 -0.66 25.11
N GLY A 47 4.68 0.09 26.06
CA GLY A 47 6.07 0.56 25.99
C GLY A 47 6.32 1.73 25.03
N ILE A 48 5.28 2.30 24.43
CA ILE A 48 5.34 3.44 23.50
C ILE A 48 4.94 4.73 24.23
N GLN A 49 5.87 5.67 24.36
CA GLN A 49 5.58 7.01 24.89
C GLN A 49 4.79 7.83 23.86
N LEU A 50 3.68 8.45 24.26
CA LEU A 50 2.83 9.24 23.37
C LEU A 50 3.47 10.57 22.97
N THR A 51 4.27 11.14 23.85
CA THR A 51 5.02 12.40 23.69
C THR A 51 6.33 12.33 24.48
N SER A 52 7.18 13.33 24.35
CA SER A 52 8.41 13.49 25.12
C SER A 52 8.11 13.56 26.62
N ARG A 53 8.73 12.66 27.40
CA ARG A 53 8.75 12.74 28.87
C ARG A 53 9.60 13.89 29.43
N HIS A 54 10.34 14.60 28.57
CA HIS A 54 11.22 15.70 28.98
C HIS A 54 10.60 17.07 28.68
N ASP A 55 10.05 17.26 27.49
CA ASP A 55 9.42 18.52 27.08
C ASP A 55 8.42 18.26 25.93
N ARG A 56 7.14 18.19 26.29
CA ARG A 56 6.02 17.94 25.36
C ARG A 56 5.78 19.09 24.40
N LEU A 57 5.92 20.32 24.89
CA LEU A 57 5.65 21.51 24.10
C LEU A 57 6.76 21.75 23.07
N HIS A 58 8.01 21.51 23.43
CA HIS A 58 9.12 21.60 22.50
C HIS A 58 9.02 20.56 21.38
N GLU A 59 8.66 19.31 21.70
CA GLU A 59 8.40 18.29 20.70
C GLU A 59 7.28 18.73 19.74
N ALA A 60 6.14 19.17 20.26
CA ALA A 60 5.02 19.65 19.45
C ALA A 60 5.42 20.83 18.52
N LYS A 61 6.29 21.73 18.99
CA LYS A 61 6.84 22.83 18.17
C LYS A 61 7.73 22.32 17.04
N ILE A 62 8.57 21.32 17.29
CA ILE A 62 9.39 20.67 16.24
C ILE A 62 8.48 20.01 15.20
N GLN A 63 7.49 19.24 15.65
CA GLN A 63 6.52 18.57 14.77
C GLN A 63 5.77 19.59 13.92
N ALA A 64 5.22 20.64 14.53
CA ALA A 64 4.56 21.73 13.82
C ALA A 64 5.47 22.37 12.76
N ALA A 65 6.74 22.63 13.07
CA ALA A 65 7.70 23.25 12.14
C ALA A 65 7.93 22.45 10.84
N THR A 66 7.60 21.15 10.82
CA THR A 66 7.66 20.33 9.59
C THR A 66 6.49 20.56 8.64
N LEU A 67 5.39 21.15 9.13
CA LEU A 67 4.19 21.42 8.34
C LEU A 67 4.25 22.77 7.63
N PRO A 68 3.77 22.85 6.38
CA PRO A 68 3.71 24.11 5.65
C PRO A 68 2.75 25.10 6.31
N GLU A 69 2.97 26.40 6.08
CA GLU A 69 2.03 27.46 6.47
C GLU A 69 0.83 27.45 5.49
N LYS A 70 -0.24 26.76 5.89
CA LYS A 70 -1.48 26.61 5.11
C LYS A 70 -2.69 26.92 5.99
N PRO A 71 -3.79 27.44 5.40
CA PRO A 71 -5.00 27.76 6.14
C PRO A 71 -5.71 26.53 6.71
N GLN A 72 -5.44 25.34 6.16
CA GLN A 72 -6.01 24.08 6.59
C GLN A 72 -4.91 23.05 6.80
N LEU A 73 -4.94 22.37 7.96
CA LEU A 73 -3.99 21.32 8.33
C LEU A 73 -4.74 20.10 8.88
N HIS A 74 -4.17 18.93 8.68
CA HIS A 74 -4.65 17.67 9.25
C HIS A 74 -3.65 17.07 10.23
N VAL A 75 -4.12 16.59 11.38
CA VAL A 75 -3.31 15.85 12.35
C VAL A 75 -3.91 14.48 12.54
N TYR A 76 -3.14 13.42 12.32
CA TYR A 76 -3.56 12.04 12.58
C TYR A 76 -2.97 11.58 13.91
N GLY A 77 -3.85 11.31 14.86
CA GLY A 77 -3.54 11.14 16.27
C GLY A 77 -3.85 12.41 17.08
N THR A 78 -4.31 12.23 18.30
CA THR A 78 -4.58 13.29 19.28
C THR A 78 -3.40 13.57 20.21
N GLY A 79 -2.49 12.61 20.36
CA GLY A 79 -1.42 12.61 21.35
C GLY A 79 -1.99 12.90 22.73
N LEU A 80 -1.35 13.83 23.42
CA LEU A 80 -1.87 14.41 24.66
C LEU A 80 -2.42 15.84 24.46
N GLY A 81 -2.71 16.23 23.21
CA GLY A 81 -3.26 17.53 22.83
C GLY A 81 -2.24 18.64 22.54
N ASP A 82 -0.94 18.36 22.63
CA ASP A 82 0.11 19.37 22.50
C ASP A 82 0.24 19.92 21.07
N LEU A 83 0.34 19.03 20.06
CA LEU A 83 0.47 19.45 18.66
C LEU A 83 -0.75 20.24 18.17
N PRO A 84 -2.01 19.81 18.40
CA PRO A 84 -3.17 20.66 18.11
C PRO A 84 -3.10 22.04 18.76
N GLY A 85 -2.70 22.11 20.04
CA GLY A 85 -2.52 23.37 20.75
C GLY A 85 -1.52 24.31 20.06
N VAL A 86 -0.33 23.80 19.73
CA VAL A 86 0.72 24.57 19.04
C VAL A 86 0.29 25.04 17.65
N LEU A 87 -0.41 24.19 16.87
CA LEU A 87 -0.86 24.57 15.54
C LEU A 87 -1.92 25.68 15.57
N LEU A 88 -2.79 25.69 16.57
CA LEU A 88 -3.81 26.73 16.75
C LEU A 88 -3.21 28.12 17.03
N GLU A 89 -1.96 28.21 17.49
CA GLU A 89 -1.24 29.49 17.66
C GLU A 89 -0.86 30.14 16.33
N ARG A 90 -0.91 29.42 15.20
CA ARG A 90 -0.57 29.96 13.88
C ARG A 90 -1.62 30.98 13.41
N ALA A 91 -1.16 32.19 13.12
CA ALA A 91 -2.02 33.29 12.68
C ALA A 91 -2.77 33.00 11.35
N GLY A 92 -2.16 32.22 10.46
CA GLY A 92 -2.74 31.87 9.17
C GLY A 92 -3.68 30.66 9.18
N LEU A 93 -3.85 29.97 10.31
CA LEU A 93 -4.65 28.76 10.38
C LEU A 93 -6.14 29.08 10.53
N GLU A 94 -6.93 28.69 9.54
CA GLU A 94 -8.39 28.83 9.52
C GLU A 94 -9.08 27.55 10.03
N ARG A 95 -8.50 26.38 9.75
CA ARG A 95 -9.08 25.08 10.09
C ARG A 95 -8.03 24.05 10.48
N LEU A 96 -8.24 23.38 11.60
CA LEU A 96 -7.48 22.22 12.05
C LEU A 96 -8.39 21.00 12.07
N TYR A 97 -8.04 19.96 11.33
CA TYR A 97 -8.73 18.69 11.35
C TYR A 97 -7.91 17.69 12.15
N VAL A 98 -8.46 17.15 13.23
CA VAL A 98 -7.81 16.14 14.06
C VAL A 98 -8.51 14.80 13.83
N HIS A 99 -7.73 13.77 13.52
CA HIS A 99 -8.23 12.43 13.16
C HIS A 99 -7.79 11.43 14.22
N ILE A 100 -8.73 10.85 14.95
CA ILE A 100 -8.50 9.84 15.99
C ILE A 100 -8.04 8.54 15.32
N LEU A 101 -6.87 8.03 15.73
CA LEU A 101 -6.31 6.76 15.27
C LEU A 101 -6.57 5.60 16.25
N ASN A 102 -6.86 5.90 17.51
CA ASN A 102 -7.25 4.91 18.51
C ASN A 102 -8.32 5.51 19.44
N GLY A 103 -9.54 5.00 19.33
CA GLY A 103 -10.70 5.49 20.10
C GLY A 103 -10.53 5.29 21.61
N ALA A 104 -10.17 4.08 22.04
CA ALA A 104 -9.96 3.74 23.44
C ALA A 104 -8.83 4.54 24.09
N LEU A 105 -7.74 4.78 23.35
CA LEU A 105 -6.63 5.61 23.81
C LEU A 105 -7.05 7.06 24.00
N PHE A 106 -7.78 7.64 23.04
CA PHE A 106 -8.26 9.01 23.17
C PHE A 106 -9.28 9.15 24.31
N ALA A 107 -10.18 8.17 24.48
CA ALA A 107 -11.09 8.11 25.62
C ALA A 107 -10.35 8.11 26.96
N LEU A 108 -9.24 7.37 27.07
CA LEU A 108 -8.38 7.39 28.25
C LEU A 108 -7.72 8.77 28.46
N VAL A 109 -7.18 9.40 27.41
CA VAL A 109 -6.58 10.74 27.50
C VAL A 109 -7.59 11.77 28.01
N LEU A 110 -8.84 11.72 27.53
CA LEU A 110 -9.92 12.59 28.00
C LEU A 110 -10.27 12.39 29.48
N GLN A 111 -10.03 11.20 30.03
CA GLN A 111 -10.20 10.93 31.46
C GLN A 111 -9.04 11.45 32.31
N LEU A 112 -7.82 11.46 31.76
CA LEU A 112 -6.61 11.76 32.54
C LEU A 112 -6.19 13.23 32.46
N LEU A 113 -6.50 13.93 31.37
CA LEU A 113 -5.97 15.26 31.09
C LEU A 113 -7.08 16.21 30.63
N ASP A 114 -6.94 17.48 30.98
CA ASP A 114 -7.77 18.54 30.40
C ASP A 114 -7.38 18.77 28.93
N GLN A 115 -8.34 18.62 28.02
CA GLN A 115 -8.16 18.78 26.57
C GLN A 115 -8.96 19.98 26.03
N ARG A 116 -9.62 20.75 26.90
CA ARG A 116 -10.49 21.88 26.51
C ARG A 116 -9.75 22.95 25.73
N GLN A 117 -8.45 23.12 25.98
CA GLN A 117 -7.61 24.15 25.35
C GLN A 117 -7.67 24.15 23.82
N TRP A 118 -7.78 22.96 23.20
CA TRP A 118 -7.88 22.82 21.74
C TRP A 118 -9.27 22.32 21.33
N LEU A 119 -9.92 21.46 22.13
CA LEU A 119 -11.26 20.95 21.81
C LEU A 119 -12.34 22.03 21.76
N GLN A 120 -12.17 23.14 22.47
CA GLN A 120 -13.14 24.24 22.44
C GLN A 120 -12.91 25.22 21.27
N ASP A 121 -11.72 25.23 20.67
CA ASP A 121 -11.39 26.18 19.62
C ASP A 121 -12.29 25.93 18.39
N PRO A 122 -13.05 26.95 17.93
CA PRO A 122 -14.01 26.78 16.84
C PRO A 122 -13.36 26.42 15.50
N ARG A 123 -12.02 26.49 15.40
CA ARG A 123 -11.22 26.07 14.24
C ARG A 123 -10.83 24.59 14.27
N VAL A 124 -11.12 23.82 15.33
CA VAL A 124 -10.93 22.36 15.35
C VAL A 124 -12.14 21.61 14.84
N GLU A 125 -11.95 20.65 13.93
CA GLU A 125 -12.92 19.57 13.62
C GLU A 125 -12.30 18.21 13.97
N LEU A 126 -13.13 17.27 14.44
CA LEU A 126 -12.68 16.00 14.99
C LEU A 126 -13.41 14.83 14.30
N PHE A 127 -12.65 13.82 13.87
CA PHE A 127 -13.17 12.63 13.17
C PHE A 127 -12.43 11.38 13.64
N TYR A 128 -13.02 10.19 13.48
CA TYR A 128 -12.20 8.98 13.41
C TYR A 128 -11.54 8.93 12.03
N ALA A 129 -10.25 8.58 11.97
CA ALA A 129 -9.52 8.55 10.70
C ALA A 129 -10.21 7.62 9.68
N GLY A 130 -10.64 6.44 10.14
CA GLY A 130 -11.30 5.42 9.34
C GLY A 130 -12.71 5.75 8.84
N ASP A 131 -13.30 6.89 9.27
CA ASP A 131 -14.57 7.37 8.71
C ASP A 131 -14.39 7.90 7.27
N HIS A 132 -13.14 8.23 6.90
CA HIS A 132 -12.80 8.70 5.57
C HIS A 132 -12.19 7.59 4.71
N PRO A 133 -12.42 7.62 3.38
CA PRO A 133 -11.88 6.60 2.49
C PRO A 133 -10.37 6.73 2.29
N ASP A 134 -9.78 7.90 2.56
CA ASP A 134 -8.35 8.20 2.44
C ASP A 134 -7.90 9.30 3.41
N PHE A 135 -6.59 9.51 3.52
CA PHE A 135 -6.03 10.65 4.24
C PHE A 135 -6.03 11.93 3.39
N PHE A 136 -6.03 13.06 4.08
CA PHE A 136 -5.95 14.42 3.54
C PHE A 136 -4.57 15.05 3.79
N THR A 137 -4.16 15.95 2.90
CA THR A 137 -2.90 16.71 2.97
C THR A 137 -3.18 18.22 3.04
N PRO A 138 -2.26 19.05 3.57
CA PRO A 138 -1.05 18.66 4.29
C PRO A 138 -1.37 18.06 5.67
N PHE A 139 -0.57 17.08 6.11
CA PHE A 139 -0.79 16.42 7.38
C PHE A 139 0.49 16.17 8.17
N PHE A 140 0.31 16.01 9.48
CA PHE A 140 1.28 15.36 10.36
C PHE A 140 0.62 14.13 10.99
N ALA A 141 1.29 13.00 11.00
CA ALA A 141 0.82 11.78 11.65
C ALA A 141 1.72 11.48 12.86
N LEU A 142 1.13 11.42 14.05
CA LEU A 142 1.87 11.21 15.29
C LEU A 142 2.48 9.80 15.30
N PRO A 143 3.82 9.65 15.38
CA PRO A 143 4.47 8.35 15.27
C PRO A 143 3.97 7.33 16.30
N ALA A 144 3.77 7.76 17.55
CA ALA A 144 3.27 6.89 18.62
C ALA A 144 1.88 6.33 18.29
N GLU A 145 0.97 7.15 17.78
CA GLU A 145 -0.39 6.70 17.47
C GLU A 145 -0.51 5.96 16.15
N MET A 146 0.45 6.11 15.22
CA MET A 146 0.55 5.19 14.08
C MET A 146 0.92 3.76 14.52
N LEU A 147 1.71 3.62 15.58
CA LEU A 147 2.02 2.32 16.17
C LEU A 147 0.85 1.76 16.97
N LEU A 148 0.12 2.63 17.68
CA LEU A 148 -1.00 2.28 18.56
C LEU A 148 -2.38 2.30 17.86
N ALA A 149 -2.44 2.52 16.54
CA ALA A 149 -3.71 2.63 15.83
C ALA A 149 -4.59 1.38 15.99
N ASP A 150 -5.87 1.58 16.26
CA ASP A 150 -6.85 0.49 16.41
C ASP A 150 -7.22 -0.17 15.08
N ASP A 151 -8.01 -1.25 15.15
CA ASP A 151 -8.43 -2.03 13.99
C ASP A 151 -9.29 -1.22 13.01
N PHE A 152 -10.12 -0.32 13.51
CA PHE A 152 -10.99 0.51 12.68
C PHE A 152 -10.17 1.47 11.82
N ASN A 153 -9.13 2.06 12.41
CA ASN A 153 -8.27 3.04 11.76
C ASN A 153 -7.05 2.42 11.05
N ALA A 154 -6.87 1.09 11.11
CA ALA A 154 -5.69 0.40 10.61
C ALA A 154 -5.38 0.70 9.13
N LYS A 155 -6.41 0.85 8.30
CA LYS A 155 -6.30 1.18 6.88
C LYS A 155 -5.74 2.58 6.63
N ILE A 156 -6.18 3.58 7.39
CA ILE A 156 -5.66 4.95 7.24
C ILE A 156 -4.24 5.04 7.78
N ARG A 157 -3.98 4.40 8.93
CA ARG A 157 -2.62 4.23 9.45
C ARG A 157 -1.69 3.64 8.40
N ASP A 158 -2.14 2.67 7.61
CA ASP A 158 -1.34 2.09 6.55
C ASP A 158 -0.94 3.07 5.45
N ARG A 159 -1.92 3.83 4.99
CA ARG A 159 -1.72 4.82 3.94
C ARG A 159 -0.82 5.96 4.41
N LEU A 160 -0.98 6.40 5.65
CA LEU A 160 -0.09 7.37 6.29
C LEU A 160 1.34 6.84 6.38
N THR A 161 1.53 5.59 6.83
CA THR A 161 2.88 5.00 6.89
C THR A 161 3.53 4.91 5.53
N ASN A 162 2.77 4.52 4.50
CA ASN A 162 3.29 4.46 3.14
C ASN A 162 3.69 5.86 2.62
N GLU A 163 2.87 6.88 2.88
CA GLU A 163 3.15 8.26 2.46
C GLU A 163 4.39 8.84 3.16
N VAL A 164 4.49 8.68 4.49
CA VAL A 164 5.64 9.16 5.27
C VAL A 164 6.95 8.55 4.80
N HIS A 165 6.94 7.28 4.36
CA HIS A 165 8.14 6.59 3.86
C HIS A 165 8.36 6.74 2.35
N LEU A 166 7.45 7.38 1.60
CA LEU A 166 7.49 7.40 0.14
C LEU A 166 8.81 7.96 -0.42
N THR A 167 9.25 9.10 0.10
CA THR A 167 10.53 9.73 -0.29
C THR A 167 11.72 8.83 -0.02
N PHE A 168 11.74 8.18 1.16
CA PHE A 168 12.81 7.25 1.53
C PHE A 168 12.81 6.01 0.63
N ASN A 169 11.65 5.42 0.36
CA ASN A 169 11.51 4.24 -0.48
C ASN A 169 11.93 4.50 -1.94
N ASN A 170 11.73 5.73 -2.42
CA ASN A 170 12.07 6.13 -3.79
C ASN A 170 13.48 6.70 -3.95
N ARG A 171 14.27 6.81 -2.88
CA ARG A 171 15.62 7.40 -2.93
C ARG A 171 16.57 6.66 -3.89
N ASP A 172 16.37 5.35 -4.04
CA ASP A 172 17.18 4.50 -4.91
C ASP A 172 16.76 4.64 -6.40
N PHE A 173 15.74 5.44 -6.70
CA PHE A 173 15.22 5.72 -8.05
C PHE A 173 15.46 7.19 -8.44
N ASP A 174 16.64 7.71 -8.13
CA ASP A 174 17.05 9.07 -8.52
C ASP A 174 17.33 9.14 -10.04
N PRO A 175 16.64 9.99 -10.82
CA PRO A 175 16.92 10.18 -12.25
C PRO A 175 18.37 10.65 -12.55
N GLN A 176 19.08 11.17 -11.55
CA GLN A 176 20.47 11.59 -11.65
C GLN A 176 21.49 10.51 -11.27
N SER A 177 21.04 9.32 -10.82
CA SER A 177 21.94 8.20 -10.52
C SER A 177 22.68 7.73 -11.78
N PRO A 178 24.03 7.67 -11.76
CA PRO A 178 24.81 7.14 -12.87
C PRO A 178 24.44 5.69 -13.22
N GLU A 179 24.14 4.86 -12.22
CA GLU A 179 23.75 3.46 -12.41
C GLU A 179 22.42 3.34 -13.17
N ILE A 180 21.45 4.21 -12.85
CA ILE A 180 20.16 4.27 -13.54
C ILE A 180 20.37 4.76 -14.97
N GLN A 181 21.09 5.86 -15.17
CA GLN A 181 21.35 6.39 -16.51
C GLN A 181 22.07 5.37 -17.40
N GLN A 182 23.07 4.68 -16.86
CA GLN A 182 23.76 3.61 -17.56
C GLN A 182 22.81 2.46 -17.91
N ARG A 183 21.99 1.99 -16.96
CA ARG A 183 21.00 0.93 -17.20
C ARG A 183 20.03 1.31 -18.33
N LEU A 184 19.50 2.53 -18.30
CA LEU A 184 18.59 3.06 -19.31
C LEU A 184 19.26 3.10 -20.70
N GLN A 185 20.52 3.56 -20.77
CA GLN A 185 21.30 3.59 -22.01
C GLN A 185 21.56 2.18 -22.57
N GLU A 186 21.89 1.21 -21.71
CA GLU A 186 22.11 -0.18 -22.11
C GLU A 186 20.81 -0.86 -22.60
N CYS A 187 19.67 -0.50 -22.01
CA CYS A 187 18.34 -0.96 -22.40
C CYS A 187 17.84 -0.33 -23.70
N LEU A 188 18.27 0.89 -24.03
CA LEU A 188 17.73 1.68 -25.14
C LEU A 188 17.75 0.95 -26.50
N PRO A 189 18.85 0.29 -26.94
CA PRO A 189 18.84 -0.45 -28.19
C PRO A 189 17.79 -1.57 -28.24
N VAL A 190 17.55 -2.24 -27.10
CA VAL A 190 16.53 -3.29 -26.99
C VAL A 190 15.15 -2.65 -27.09
N LEU A 191 14.92 -1.55 -26.35
CA LEU A 191 13.67 -0.78 -26.39
C LEU A 191 13.32 -0.34 -27.81
N LEU A 192 14.25 0.27 -28.53
CA LEU A 192 14.00 0.75 -29.89
C LEU A 192 13.80 -0.39 -30.91
N GLY A 193 14.34 -1.57 -30.64
CA GLY A 193 14.12 -2.77 -31.46
C GLY A 193 12.79 -3.48 -31.19
N ASP A 194 12.16 -3.21 -30.05
CA ASP A 194 10.94 -3.89 -29.61
C ASP A 194 9.68 -3.05 -29.79
N ALA A 195 8.53 -3.72 -29.82
CA ALA A 195 7.24 -3.09 -30.04
C ALA A 195 6.83 -2.20 -28.84
N ASP A 196 5.95 -1.23 -29.09
CA ASP A 196 5.38 -0.38 -28.04
C ASP A 196 4.27 -1.13 -27.30
N VAL A 197 4.32 -1.16 -25.96
CA VAL A 197 3.27 -1.73 -25.11
C VAL A 197 1.87 -1.20 -25.43
N ALA A 198 1.75 0.03 -25.95
CA ALA A 198 0.47 0.60 -26.37
C ALA A 198 -0.23 -0.23 -27.46
N GLN A 199 0.49 -1.04 -28.24
CA GLN A 199 -0.08 -1.94 -29.23
C GLN A 199 -0.90 -3.09 -28.61
N LEU A 200 -0.72 -3.37 -27.32
CA LEU A 200 -1.54 -4.34 -26.60
C LEU A 200 -2.85 -3.73 -26.10
N PHE A 201 -2.97 -2.40 -26.06
CA PHE A 201 -4.15 -1.75 -25.51
C PHE A 201 -5.39 -2.05 -26.36
N GLY A 202 -6.51 -2.36 -25.71
CA GLY A 202 -7.75 -2.81 -26.35
C GLY A 202 -7.73 -4.24 -26.94
N SER A 203 -6.61 -4.98 -26.89
CA SER A 203 -6.50 -6.31 -27.52
C SER A 203 -7.31 -7.44 -26.88
N CYS A 204 -7.85 -7.21 -25.68
CA CYS A 204 -8.66 -8.15 -24.89
C CYS A 204 -10.05 -7.60 -24.58
N ALA A 205 -10.58 -6.68 -25.39
CA ALA A 205 -11.94 -6.20 -25.26
C ALA A 205 -12.94 -7.37 -25.20
N GLY A 206 -13.72 -7.44 -24.13
CA GLY A 206 -14.72 -8.49 -23.91
C GLY A 206 -14.18 -9.86 -23.45
N ARG A 207 -12.87 -9.97 -23.15
CA ARG A 207 -12.26 -11.22 -22.67
C ARG A 207 -11.83 -11.08 -21.21
N GLU A 208 -12.05 -12.13 -20.42
CA GLU A 208 -11.50 -12.20 -19.07
C GLU A 208 -9.98 -12.33 -19.10
N VAL A 209 -9.33 -11.71 -18.12
CA VAL A 209 -7.88 -11.78 -17.92
C VAL A 209 -7.59 -12.31 -16.52
N TYR A 210 -6.68 -13.27 -16.42
CA TYR A 210 -6.11 -13.73 -15.17
C TYR A 210 -4.78 -13.04 -14.95
N VAL A 211 -4.67 -12.28 -13.86
CA VAL A 211 -3.42 -11.71 -13.42
C VAL A 211 -2.85 -12.59 -12.31
N ILE A 212 -1.72 -13.23 -12.62
CA ILE A 212 -1.11 -14.26 -11.78
C ILE A 212 0.15 -13.68 -11.13
N ALA A 213 0.01 -13.31 -9.85
CA ALA A 213 1.10 -12.92 -8.98
C ALA A 213 1.77 -14.15 -8.33
N THR A 214 2.72 -13.96 -7.41
CA THR A 214 3.56 -15.04 -6.86
C THR A 214 3.34 -15.30 -5.37
N GLY A 215 2.22 -14.81 -4.80
CA GLY A 215 1.87 -15.07 -3.41
C GLY A 215 1.61 -16.57 -3.15
N PRO A 216 1.79 -17.06 -1.91
CA PRO A 216 1.65 -18.47 -1.57
C PRO A 216 0.34 -19.14 -2.01
N THR A 217 -0.79 -18.42 -2.03
CA THR A 217 -2.09 -19.01 -2.42
C THR A 217 -2.14 -19.46 -3.87
N LEU A 218 -1.20 -19.01 -4.72
CA LEU A 218 -1.05 -19.53 -6.07
C LEU A 218 -0.87 -21.05 -6.11
N GLU A 219 -0.19 -21.64 -5.11
CA GLU A 219 0.07 -23.09 -5.06
C GLU A 219 -1.23 -23.91 -5.09
N GLN A 220 -2.32 -23.37 -4.53
CA GLN A 220 -3.63 -24.02 -4.49
C GLN A 220 -4.33 -24.03 -5.87
N HIS A 221 -3.84 -23.25 -6.83
CA HIS A 221 -4.50 -23.02 -8.11
C HIS A 221 -3.75 -23.63 -9.30
N PHE A 222 -2.54 -24.20 -9.12
CA PHE A 222 -1.74 -24.72 -10.24
C PHE A 222 -2.49 -25.75 -11.09
N GLU A 223 -3.10 -26.77 -10.48
CA GLU A 223 -3.82 -27.81 -11.24
C GLU A 223 -4.97 -27.22 -12.05
N ARG A 224 -5.73 -26.29 -11.46
CA ARG A 224 -6.88 -25.66 -12.12
C ARG A 224 -6.43 -24.73 -13.24
N LEU A 225 -5.38 -23.94 -13.03
CA LEU A 225 -4.79 -23.08 -14.06
C LEU A 225 -4.25 -23.91 -15.22
N ALA A 226 -3.60 -25.04 -14.94
CA ALA A 226 -3.12 -25.97 -15.97
C ALA A 226 -4.28 -26.54 -16.81
N ALA A 227 -5.38 -26.94 -16.16
CA ALA A 227 -6.58 -27.42 -16.86
C ALA A 227 -7.21 -26.34 -17.75
N ILE A 228 -7.38 -25.12 -17.23
CA ILE A 228 -7.93 -23.98 -17.99
C ILE A 228 -7.03 -23.63 -19.17
N ARG A 229 -5.72 -23.75 -19.01
CA ARG A 229 -4.76 -23.44 -20.08
C ARG A 229 -4.91 -24.32 -21.33
N GLN A 230 -5.50 -25.52 -21.19
CA GLN A 230 -5.77 -26.45 -22.29
C GLN A 230 -7.08 -26.15 -23.04
N LEU A 231 -7.94 -25.28 -22.52
CA LEU A 231 -9.19 -24.92 -23.18
C LEU A 231 -8.90 -24.01 -24.39
N ALA A 232 -9.64 -24.23 -25.48
CA ALA A 232 -9.53 -23.43 -26.70
C ALA A 232 -10.01 -21.99 -26.46
N GLU A 233 -11.17 -21.86 -25.80
CA GLU A 233 -11.69 -20.58 -25.32
C GLU A 233 -11.37 -20.47 -23.82
N ARG A 234 -10.46 -19.56 -23.49
CA ARG A 234 -10.02 -19.33 -22.12
C ARG A 234 -9.65 -17.87 -21.87
N PRO A 235 -9.59 -17.46 -20.60
CA PRO A 235 -9.01 -16.19 -20.19
C PRO A 235 -7.55 -16.04 -20.64
N VAL A 236 -7.11 -14.79 -20.84
CA VAL A 236 -5.70 -14.48 -21.10
C VAL A 236 -4.93 -14.52 -19.79
N PHE A 237 -3.78 -15.19 -19.77
CA PHE A 237 -2.93 -15.32 -18.59
C PHE A 237 -1.80 -14.30 -18.65
N ILE A 238 -1.83 -13.33 -17.76
CA ILE A 238 -0.74 -12.37 -17.53
C ILE A 238 -0.10 -12.73 -16.19
N CYS A 239 1.16 -13.13 -16.18
CA CYS A 239 1.86 -13.38 -14.93
C CYS A 239 2.94 -12.33 -14.65
N VAL A 240 3.23 -12.12 -13.37
CA VAL A 240 4.43 -11.37 -12.95
C VAL A 240 5.68 -12.23 -13.15
N ASP A 241 6.83 -11.60 -13.30
CA ASP A 241 8.15 -12.24 -13.48
C ASP A 241 8.45 -13.37 -12.48
N THR A 242 8.15 -13.16 -11.20
CA THR A 242 8.43 -14.08 -10.10
C THR A 242 7.42 -15.24 -10.01
N ALA A 243 6.28 -15.15 -10.70
CA ALA A 243 5.34 -16.27 -10.84
C ALA A 243 5.68 -17.15 -12.05
N TYR A 244 6.45 -16.64 -13.01
CA TYR A 244 6.73 -17.31 -14.27
C TYR A 244 7.45 -18.66 -14.09
N ARG A 245 8.53 -18.72 -13.31
CA ARG A 245 9.22 -20.00 -13.05
C ARG A 245 8.30 -21.03 -12.36
N PRO A 246 7.64 -20.72 -11.22
CA PRO A 246 6.71 -21.65 -10.59
C PRO A 246 5.61 -22.17 -11.53
N LEU A 247 5.01 -21.31 -12.35
CA LEU A 247 4.01 -21.71 -13.34
C LEU A 247 4.58 -22.71 -14.35
N ARG A 248 5.79 -22.45 -14.86
CA ARG A 248 6.46 -23.32 -15.83
C ARG A 248 6.82 -24.69 -15.27
N GLU A 249 7.27 -24.75 -14.02
CA GLU A 249 7.58 -26.00 -13.32
C GLU A 249 6.32 -26.89 -13.19
N HIS A 250 5.13 -26.27 -13.17
CA HIS A 250 3.83 -26.95 -13.16
C HIS A 250 3.21 -27.10 -14.56
N GLY A 251 3.98 -26.85 -15.63
CA GLY A 251 3.50 -27.01 -17.02
C GLY A 251 2.51 -25.95 -17.48
N ILE A 252 2.36 -24.83 -16.76
CA ILE A 252 1.46 -23.73 -17.09
C ILE A 252 2.22 -22.69 -17.91
N VAL A 253 1.74 -22.43 -19.13
CA VAL A 253 2.34 -21.46 -20.04
C VAL A 253 1.52 -20.17 -20.02
N PRO A 254 2.00 -19.04 -19.48
CA PRO A 254 1.28 -17.77 -19.56
C PRO A 254 1.25 -17.24 -21.01
N ASP A 255 0.33 -16.33 -21.30
CA ASP A 255 0.31 -15.60 -22.58
C ASP A 255 1.26 -14.40 -22.55
N LEU A 256 1.30 -13.70 -21.42
CA LEU A 256 2.16 -12.55 -21.17
C LEU A 256 2.89 -12.70 -19.83
N VAL A 257 4.13 -12.24 -19.80
CA VAL A 257 4.90 -12.01 -18.57
C VAL A 257 5.21 -10.52 -18.46
N VAL A 258 5.01 -9.95 -17.27
CA VAL A 258 5.38 -8.57 -16.97
C VAL A 258 6.62 -8.57 -16.08
N SER A 259 7.64 -7.80 -16.46
CA SER A 259 8.88 -7.64 -15.68
C SER A 259 9.31 -6.17 -15.67
N ILE A 260 9.50 -5.60 -14.48
CA ILE A 260 9.90 -4.19 -14.34
C ILE A 260 11.07 -3.98 -13.38
N ASP A 261 11.50 -5.03 -12.68
CA ASP A 261 12.50 -4.94 -11.62
C ASP A 261 13.91 -5.25 -12.16
N GLN A 262 14.84 -4.36 -11.85
CA GLN A 262 16.26 -4.47 -12.22
C GLN A 262 16.99 -5.66 -11.59
N ARG A 263 16.44 -6.28 -10.54
CA ARG A 263 17.00 -7.44 -9.83
C ARG A 263 16.58 -8.77 -10.44
N ILE A 264 15.73 -8.76 -11.47
CA ILE A 264 15.24 -9.96 -12.14
C ILE A 264 16.30 -10.51 -13.10
N GLY A 265 16.99 -11.57 -12.66
CA GLY A 265 17.88 -12.38 -13.50
C GLY A 265 17.25 -13.68 -14.03
N PHE A 266 18.06 -14.49 -14.73
CA PHE A 266 17.66 -15.75 -15.36
C PHE A 266 17.02 -16.78 -14.42
N ARG A 267 17.36 -16.73 -13.12
CA ARG A 267 16.75 -17.62 -12.11
C ARG A 267 15.24 -17.39 -11.94
N HIS A 268 14.77 -16.17 -12.21
CA HIS A 268 13.36 -15.78 -12.10
C HIS A 268 12.67 -15.86 -13.46
N LEU A 269 13.38 -15.41 -14.50
CA LEU A 269 12.88 -15.30 -15.86
C LEU A 269 13.64 -16.23 -16.84
N PRO A 270 13.58 -17.56 -16.68
CA PRO A 270 14.26 -18.50 -17.57
C PRO A 270 13.76 -18.39 -19.01
N PHE A 271 14.66 -18.12 -19.95
CA PHE A 271 14.31 -17.82 -21.34
C PHE A 271 14.10 -19.08 -22.20
N GLU A 272 14.52 -20.26 -21.72
CA GLU A 272 14.30 -21.52 -22.41
C GLU A 272 12.80 -21.74 -22.60
N LYS A 273 12.34 -22.07 -23.82
CA LYS A 273 10.90 -22.23 -24.12
C LYS A 273 10.03 -20.98 -23.86
N SER A 274 10.62 -19.79 -23.91
CA SER A 274 9.87 -18.53 -23.93
C SER A 274 9.25 -18.21 -25.30
N ASP A 275 9.50 -19.05 -26.30
CA ASP A 275 8.89 -18.96 -27.63
C ASP A 275 7.36 -18.94 -27.52
N GLY A 276 6.71 -17.97 -28.16
CA GLY A 276 5.25 -17.80 -28.10
C GLY A 276 4.71 -17.15 -26.82
N ILE A 277 5.57 -16.79 -25.85
CA ILE A 277 5.19 -16.05 -24.64
C ILE A 277 5.59 -14.59 -24.80
N THR A 278 4.65 -13.67 -24.65
CA THR A 278 4.95 -12.24 -24.77
C THR A 278 5.62 -11.73 -23.49
N LEU A 279 6.65 -10.90 -23.62
CA LEU A 279 7.24 -10.17 -22.49
C LEU A 279 6.89 -8.68 -22.60
N VAL A 280 6.32 -8.14 -21.53
CA VAL A 280 6.13 -6.69 -21.35
C VAL A 280 7.13 -6.22 -20.31
N TYR A 281 7.90 -5.18 -20.64
CA TYR A 281 8.95 -4.70 -19.75
C TYR A 281 9.08 -3.18 -19.72
N LEU A 282 9.76 -2.70 -18.66
CA LEU A 282 10.20 -1.30 -18.55
C LEU A 282 11.74 -1.21 -18.63
N PRO A 283 12.35 -0.10 -19.12
CA PRO A 283 13.79 0.02 -19.40
C PRO A 283 14.75 -0.04 -18.20
N MET A 284 14.33 -0.58 -17.06
CA MET A 284 15.19 -0.91 -15.91
C MET A 284 15.52 -2.40 -15.80
N SER A 285 14.80 -3.26 -16.53
CA SER A 285 15.08 -4.71 -16.60
C SER A 285 16.46 -4.98 -17.18
N ASP A 286 17.04 -6.14 -16.87
CA ASP A 286 18.37 -6.48 -17.36
C ASP A 286 18.40 -6.69 -18.89
N PRO A 287 19.19 -5.92 -19.66
CA PRO A 287 19.27 -6.06 -21.12
C PRO A 287 19.66 -7.46 -21.59
N GLN A 288 20.45 -8.20 -20.82
CA GLN A 288 20.84 -9.58 -21.18
C GLN A 288 19.64 -10.52 -21.10
N ILE A 289 18.80 -10.36 -20.08
CA ILE A 289 17.56 -11.11 -19.91
C ILE A 289 16.58 -10.77 -21.04
N LEU A 290 16.43 -9.48 -21.35
CA LEU A 290 15.58 -9.03 -22.43
C LEU A 290 16.03 -9.64 -23.77
N LYS A 291 17.33 -9.54 -24.10
CA LYS A 291 17.90 -10.09 -25.35
C LYS A 291 17.75 -11.60 -25.47
N ALA A 292 17.84 -12.32 -24.36
CA ALA A 292 17.71 -13.78 -24.34
C ALA A 292 16.27 -14.27 -24.52
N TRP A 293 15.27 -13.43 -24.20
CA TRP A 293 13.86 -13.77 -24.38
C TRP A 293 13.53 -14.00 -25.86
N LYS A 294 12.88 -15.13 -26.15
CA LYS A 294 12.62 -15.59 -27.52
C LYS A 294 11.25 -15.20 -28.06
N GLY A 295 10.28 -14.96 -27.17
CA GLY A 295 8.95 -14.49 -27.54
C GLY A 295 8.91 -13.00 -27.88
N LYS A 296 7.75 -12.52 -28.32
CA LYS A 296 7.58 -11.10 -28.68
C LYS A 296 7.76 -10.22 -27.44
N ARG A 297 8.49 -9.12 -27.60
CA ARG A 297 8.73 -8.15 -26.51
C ARG A 297 8.03 -6.83 -26.79
N TYR A 298 7.52 -6.22 -25.73
CA TYR A 298 6.94 -4.89 -25.74
C TYR A 298 7.52 -4.05 -24.61
N GLY A 299 8.12 -2.91 -24.98
CA GLY A 299 8.65 -1.94 -24.02
C GLY A 299 7.70 -0.76 -23.84
N GLY A 300 7.59 -0.29 -22.61
CA GLY A 300 6.85 0.92 -22.24
C GLY A 300 7.55 1.71 -21.13
N TYR A 301 6.84 2.63 -20.49
CA TYR A 301 7.37 3.38 -19.34
C TYR A 301 6.39 3.35 -18.16
N SER A 302 6.82 3.91 -17.03
CA SER A 302 5.90 4.35 -15.98
C SER A 302 5.93 5.88 -15.85
N ALA A 303 5.08 6.41 -14.98
CA ALA A 303 5.07 7.82 -14.63
C ALA A 303 6.35 8.29 -13.87
N SER A 304 7.27 7.37 -13.55
CA SER A 304 8.49 7.70 -12.81
C SER A 304 9.35 8.76 -13.53
N PRO A 305 9.91 9.74 -12.79
CA PRO A 305 10.82 10.75 -13.35
C PRO A 305 12.06 10.18 -14.03
N ILE A 306 12.50 8.96 -13.65
CA ILE A 306 13.67 8.31 -14.26
C ILE A 306 13.51 8.10 -15.78
N TYR A 307 12.27 8.03 -16.27
CA TYR A 307 11.98 7.85 -17.68
C TYR A 307 11.66 9.15 -18.41
N ALA A 308 11.72 10.32 -17.76
CA ALA A 308 11.23 11.59 -18.34
C ALA A 308 11.92 11.92 -19.68
N GLU A 309 13.26 11.85 -19.71
CA GLU A 309 14.03 12.13 -20.93
C GLU A 309 13.76 11.11 -22.05
N LEU A 310 13.72 9.82 -21.71
CA LEU A 310 13.40 8.76 -22.66
C LEU A 310 11.99 8.89 -23.24
N LYS A 311 11.01 9.30 -22.41
CA LYS A 311 9.62 9.52 -22.83
C LYS A 311 9.51 10.69 -23.82
N GLU A 312 10.26 11.76 -23.59
CA GLU A 312 10.29 12.92 -24.48
C GLU A 312 10.92 12.56 -25.83
N GLN A 313 12.04 11.82 -25.83
CA GLN A 313 12.75 11.46 -27.06
C GLN A 313 12.08 10.31 -27.82
N TYR A 314 11.53 9.33 -27.10
CA TYR A 314 10.96 8.10 -27.66
C TYR A 314 9.61 7.78 -27.01
N PRO A 315 8.52 8.46 -27.41
CA PRO A 315 7.19 8.25 -26.83
C PRO A 315 6.71 6.80 -26.98
N ARG A 316 6.19 6.23 -25.90
CA ARG A 316 5.59 4.88 -25.84
C ARG A 316 4.45 4.85 -24.82
N GLY A 317 3.69 3.77 -24.82
CA GLY A 317 2.67 3.51 -23.80
C GLY A 317 3.25 3.47 -22.39
N GLU A 318 2.44 3.96 -21.45
CA GLU A 318 2.78 3.96 -20.01
C GLU A 318 1.95 2.91 -19.27
N LEU A 319 2.54 2.31 -18.23
CA LEU A 319 1.88 1.44 -17.26
C LEU A 319 1.96 2.02 -15.85
N HIS A 320 0.91 1.83 -15.07
CA HIS A 320 0.87 2.24 -13.67
C HIS A 320 1.77 1.32 -12.84
N VAL A 321 2.69 1.93 -12.07
CA VAL A 321 3.63 1.20 -11.20
C VAL A 321 3.48 1.71 -9.77
N GLY A 322 3.26 0.78 -8.84
CA GLY A 322 3.01 1.03 -7.42
C GLY A 322 4.03 0.36 -6.49
N GLY A 323 5.24 0.08 -6.98
CA GLY A 323 6.31 -0.58 -6.22
C GLY A 323 6.33 -2.12 -6.27
N SER A 324 5.33 -2.75 -6.90
CA SER A 324 5.29 -4.19 -7.19
C SER A 324 4.85 -4.45 -8.63
N VAL A 325 5.34 -5.53 -9.25
CA VAL A 325 5.06 -5.96 -10.63
C VAL A 325 3.59 -6.30 -10.86
N ILE A 326 2.83 -6.61 -9.79
CA ILE A 326 1.38 -6.82 -9.91
C ILE A 326 0.65 -5.56 -10.40
N HIS A 327 1.12 -4.36 -10.04
CA HIS A 327 0.46 -3.11 -10.46
C HIS A 327 0.48 -2.89 -11.98
N PRO A 328 1.65 -2.95 -12.67
CA PRO A 328 1.65 -2.83 -14.12
C PRO A 328 1.00 -4.03 -14.81
N ALA A 329 0.98 -5.23 -14.19
CA ALA A 329 0.27 -6.37 -14.75
C ALA A 329 -1.26 -6.19 -14.72
N VAL A 330 -1.79 -5.67 -13.62
CA VAL A 330 -3.21 -5.30 -13.50
C VAL A 330 -3.54 -4.14 -14.43
N ASP A 331 -2.71 -3.09 -14.47
CA ASP A 331 -2.95 -1.94 -15.36
C ASP A 331 -2.86 -2.31 -16.83
N LEU A 332 -1.96 -3.23 -17.19
CA LEU A 332 -1.92 -3.80 -18.53
C LEU A 332 -3.23 -4.53 -18.85
N ALA A 333 -3.73 -5.39 -17.97
CA ALA A 333 -5.00 -6.09 -18.17
C ALA A 333 -6.18 -5.11 -18.39
N VAL A 334 -6.25 -4.05 -17.58
CA VAL A 334 -7.27 -2.99 -17.73
C VAL A 334 -7.11 -2.28 -19.08
N LYS A 335 -5.90 -1.86 -19.45
CA LYS A 335 -5.65 -1.15 -20.72
C LYS A 335 -5.81 -2.04 -21.95
N MET A 336 -5.61 -3.35 -21.81
CA MET A 336 -5.98 -4.34 -22.83
C MET A 336 -7.50 -4.43 -23.01
N GLY A 337 -8.31 -3.79 -22.17
CA GLY A 337 -9.77 -3.69 -22.31
C GLY A 337 -10.54 -4.83 -21.65
N ALA A 338 -9.94 -5.53 -20.69
CA ALA A 338 -10.58 -6.62 -19.97
C ALA A 338 -11.75 -6.10 -19.11
N PRO A 339 -12.99 -6.58 -19.31
CA PRO A 339 -14.12 -6.20 -18.46
C PRO A 339 -14.07 -6.89 -17.09
N ARG A 340 -13.34 -8.01 -16.98
CA ARG A 340 -13.20 -8.81 -15.77
C ARG A 340 -11.75 -9.26 -15.60
N ILE A 341 -11.23 -9.09 -14.38
CA ILE A 341 -9.87 -9.48 -14.01
C ILE A 341 -9.93 -10.34 -12.75
N THR A 342 -9.45 -11.59 -12.84
CA THR A 342 -9.28 -12.46 -11.66
C THR A 342 -7.81 -12.48 -11.24
N LEU A 343 -7.56 -12.15 -9.97
CA LEU A 343 -6.25 -12.09 -9.34
C LEU A 343 -5.93 -13.43 -8.68
N PHE A 344 -4.75 -14.00 -8.98
CA PHE A 344 -4.22 -15.21 -8.36
C PHE A 344 -2.91 -14.91 -7.64
N GLY A 345 -2.71 -15.46 -6.44
CA GLY A 345 -1.49 -15.22 -5.65
C GLY A 345 -1.28 -13.75 -5.27
N ALA A 346 -2.33 -12.94 -5.24
CA ALA A 346 -2.28 -11.52 -4.86
C ALA A 346 -2.41 -11.37 -3.33
N ASP A 347 -1.51 -12.01 -2.59
CA ASP A 347 -1.73 -12.23 -1.15
C ASP A 347 -1.43 -11.02 -0.26
N PHE A 348 -0.43 -10.20 -0.60
CA PHE A 348 0.02 -9.06 0.23
C PHE A 348 0.20 -9.36 1.74
N ALA A 349 0.44 -10.63 2.04
CA ALA A 349 0.53 -11.20 3.37
C ALA A 349 1.27 -12.54 3.26
N PHE A 350 1.42 -13.22 4.38
CA PHE A 350 2.12 -14.50 4.48
C PHE A 350 1.21 -15.66 4.88
N PRO A 351 0.17 -15.99 4.07
CA PRO A 351 -0.63 -17.17 4.34
C PRO A 351 0.24 -18.42 4.31
N MET A 352 -0.16 -19.42 5.09
CA MET A 352 0.55 -20.72 5.20
C MET A 352 2.02 -20.60 5.66
N ASN A 353 2.40 -19.48 6.30
CA ASN A 353 3.78 -19.18 6.71
C ASN A 353 4.79 -19.26 5.55
N LYS A 354 4.37 -18.82 4.36
CA LYS A 354 5.23 -18.70 3.18
C LYS A 354 5.27 -17.27 2.68
N THR A 355 6.37 -16.88 2.04
CA THR A 355 6.49 -15.56 1.40
C THR A 355 5.99 -15.58 -0.04
N HIS A 356 6.31 -16.62 -0.80
CA HIS A 356 5.98 -16.74 -2.22
C HIS A 356 5.79 -18.21 -2.63
N ALA A 357 5.02 -18.46 -3.69
CA ALA A 357 4.80 -19.78 -4.25
C ALA A 357 6.01 -20.27 -5.06
N GLY A 358 6.53 -21.47 -4.77
CA GLY A 358 7.66 -22.04 -5.52
C GLY A 358 9.02 -21.37 -5.26
N TRP A 359 9.16 -20.61 -4.17
CA TRP A 359 10.42 -19.99 -3.72
C TRP A 359 10.69 -20.27 -2.24
N GLY A 360 11.96 -20.33 -1.86
CA GLY A 360 12.37 -20.44 -0.46
C GLY A 360 12.17 -19.13 0.31
N ASP A 361 12.05 -19.22 1.63
CA ASP A 361 11.99 -18.04 2.48
C ASP A 361 13.28 -17.21 2.34
N GLY A 362 13.14 -15.90 2.14
CA GLY A 362 14.27 -15.00 1.86
C GLY A 362 14.73 -14.92 0.40
N ASP A 363 14.22 -15.75 -0.51
CA ASP A 363 14.73 -15.77 -1.90
C ASP A 363 14.40 -14.49 -2.68
N LEU A 364 13.20 -13.94 -2.48
CA LEU A 364 12.67 -12.79 -3.23
C LEU A 364 12.55 -11.51 -2.40
N GLY A 365 12.96 -11.54 -1.13
CA GLY A 365 12.80 -10.42 -0.21
C GLY A 365 13.16 -10.78 1.22
N PRO A 366 12.79 -9.93 2.20
CA PRO A 366 13.02 -10.23 3.62
C PRO A 366 12.36 -11.55 4.04
N PRO A 367 13.00 -12.32 4.93
CA PRO A 367 12.44 -13.58 5.43
C PRO A 367 11.24 -13.34 6.35
N LEU A 368 10.38 -14.35 6.47
CA LEU A 368 9.16 -14.31 7.29
C LEU A 368 9.44 -13.89 8.74
N ALA A 369 10.58 -14.29 9.30
CA ALA A 369 10.97 -13.95 10.68
C ALA A 369 11.10 -12.43 10.93
N GLN A 370 11.20 -11.61 9.86
CA GLN A 370 11.24 -10.15 9.96
C GLN A 370 9.85 -9.51 9.83
N ALA A 371 8.78 -10.28 9.62
CA ALA A 371 7.42 -9.78 9.55
C ALA A 371 6.93 -9.29 10.92
N ARG A 372 6.71 -7.98 11.02
CA ARG A 372 6.24 -7.31 12.26
C ARG A 372 4.88 -6.65 12.12
N HIS A 373 4.26 -6.74 10.94
CA HIS A 373 2.99 -6.09 10.63
C HIS A 373 1.91 -7.13 10.36
N TRP A 374 0.66 -6.68 10.32
CA TRP A 374 -0.49 -7.52 10.02
C TRP A 374 -1.50 -6.76 9.17
N VAL A 375 -2.32 -7.51 8.44
CA VAL A 375 -3.52 -7.06 7.72
C VAL A 375 -4.67 -8.03 8.01
N ARG A 376 -5.91 -7.65 7.68
CA ARG A 376 -7.03 -8.59 7.72
C ARG A 376 -7.07 -9.41 6.44
N ASP A 377 -7.28 -10.70 6.57
CA ASP A 377 -7.52 -11.60 5.44
C ASP A 377 -8.98 -11.56 4.98
N GLY A 378 -9.30 -12.34 3.95
CA GLY A 378 -10.66 -12.49 3.42
C GLY A 378 -11.65 -13.23 4.33
N HIS A 379 -11.21 -13.75 5.47
CA HIS A 379 -12.03 -14.29 6.56
C HIS A 379 -12.21 -13.30 7.72
N GLY A 380 -11.54 -12.13 7.67
CA GLY A 380 -11.54 -11.13 8.73
C GLY A 380 -10.54 -11.40 9.85
N GLN A 381 -9.66 -12.39 9.71
CA GLN A 381 -8.62 -12.74 10.67
C GLN A 381 -7.35 -11.92 10.41
N ARG A 382 -6.52 -11.72 11.45
CA ARG A 382 -5.21 -11.07 11.27
C ARG A 382 -4.22 -12.05 10.66
N VAL A 383 -3.61 -11.68 9.54
CA VAL A 383 -2.51 -12.42 8.89
C VAL A 383 -1.24 -11.57 8.90
N SER A 384 -0.10 -12.21 9.13
CA SER A 384 1.20 -11.54 9.15
C SER A 384 1.55 -10.98 7.77
N THR A 385 2.20 -9.81 7.76
CA THR A 385 2.67 -9.15 6.55
C THR A 385 3.88 -8.26 6.86
N GLN A 386 4.37 -7.58 5.83
CA GLN A 386 5.45 -6.61 5.91
C GLN A 386 5.01 -5.25 5.39
N LEU A 387 5.77 -4.20 5.73
CA LEU A 387 5.35 -2.83 5.48
C LEU A 387 5.17 -2.51 3.98
N ASN A 388 6.10 -2.97 3.14
CA ASN A 388 6.01 -2.79 1.69
C ASN A 388 4.78 -3.50 1.09
N PHE A 389 4.40 -4.68 1.60
CA PHE A 389 3.19 -5.38 1.14
C PHE A 389 1.91 -4.61 1.47
N ARG A 390 1.84 -3.95 2.63
CA ARG A 390 0.73 -3.04 2.98
C ARG A 390 0.68 -1.85 2.02
N GLY A 391 1.84 -1.29 1.67
CA GLY A 391 1.95 -0.24 0.65
C GLY A 391 1.43 -0.69 -0.71
N TYR A 392 1.86 -1.86 -1.18
CA TYR A 392 1.39 -2.43 -2.45
C TYR A 392 -0.12 -2.70 -2.45
N LEU A 393 -0.66 -3.25 -1.35
CA LEU A 393 -2.09 -3.43 -1.18
C LEU A 393 -2.84 -2.10 -1.32
N CYS A 394 -2.38 -1.05 -0.63
CA CYS A 394 -3.00 0.27 -0.69
C CYS A 394 -3.00 0.87 -2.10
N VAL A 395 -1.91 0.70 -2.85
CA VAL A 395 -1.83 1.20 -4.24
C VAL A 395 -2.79 0.43 -5.14
N LEU A 396 -2.84 -0.90 -5.03
CA LEU A 396 -3.78 -1.72 -5.80
C LEU A 396 -5.25 -1.37 -5.49
N GLU A 397 -5.63 -1.20 -4.23
CA GLU A 397 -7.00 -0.81 -3.85
C GLU A 397 -7.41 0.55 -4.42
N ARG A 398 -6.51 1.54 -4.39
CA ARG A 398 -6.76 2.85 -5.00
C ARG A 398 -6.91 2.72 -6.51
N TYR A 399 -6.08 1.90 -7.14
CA TYR A 399 -6.16 1.62 -8.56
C TYR A 399 -7.50 0.96 -8.93
N ILE A 400 -7.93 -0.07 -8.21
CA ILE A 400 -9.22 -0.73 -8.41
C ILE A 400 -10.38 0.27 -8.27
N THR A 401 -10.36 1.09 -7.23
CA THR A 401 -11.40 2.12 -6.98
C THR A 401 -11.51 3.11 -8.13
N ALA A 402 -10.39 3.45 -8.79
CA ALA A 402 -10.35 4.36 -9.93
C ALA A 402 -10.85 3.73 -11.25
N HIS A 403 -11.14 2.42 -11.28
CA HIS A 403 -11.59 1.70 -12.48
C HIS A 403 -12.91 0.95 -12.25
N PRO A 404 -14.01 1.66 -11.92
CA PRO A 404 -15.31 1.04 -11.59
C PRO A 404 -15.95 0.28 -12.76
N GLN A 405 -15.47 0.49 -13.99
CA GLN A 405 -15.92 -0.22 -15.19
C GLN A 405 -15.38 -1.66 -15.31
N VAL A 406 -14.41 -2.06 -14.47
CA VAL A 406 -13.81 -3.39 -14.49
C VAL A 406 -14.22 -4.17 -13.23
N GLU A 407 -14.66 -5.41 -13.42
CA GLU A 407 -14.92 -6.33 -12.32
C GLU A 407 -13.61 -6.98 -11.86
N PHE A 408 -13.17 -6.68 -10.64
CA PHE A 408 -12.00 -7.30 -10.04
C PHE A 408 -12.41 -8.42 -9.09
N LEU A 409 -11.83 -9.60 -9.29
CA LEU A 409 -12.07 -10.78 -8.48
C LEU A 409 -10.78 -11.27 -7.82
N ASN A 410 -10.86 -11.72 -6.56
CA ASN A 410 -9.76 -12.38 -5.84
C ASN A 410 -10.03 -13.90 -5.79
N SER A 411 -9.01 -14.72 -6.10
CA SER A 411 -9.11 -16.18 -6.11
C SER A 411 -8.97 -16.82 -4.72
N SER A 412 -8.55 -16.10 -3.67
CA SER A 412 -8.31 -16.67 -2.34
C SER A 412 -8.76 -15.73 -1.20
N ARG A 413 -9.24 -16.32 -0.10
CA ARG A 413 -9.52 -15.63 1.17
C ARG A 413 -8.35 -15.63 2.15
N ALA A 414 -7.33 -16.45 1.92
CA ALA A 414 -6.23 -16.61 2.87
C ALA A 414 -5.22 -15.44 2.84
N GLY A 415 -5.13 -14.74 1.70
CA GLY A 415 -4.37 -13.50 1.57
C GLY A 415 -5.11 -12.29 2.17
N ALA A 416 -4.48 -11.13 2.13
CA ALA A 416 -5.08 -9.87 2.54
C ALA A 416 -6.41 -9.61 1.83
N LEU A 417 -7.39 -9.08 2.56
CA LEU A 417 -8.62 -8.58 1.95
C LEU A 417 -8.28 -7.37 1.08
N ILE A 418 -8.52 -7.49 -0.23
CA ILE A 418 -8.30 -6.42 -1.20
C ILE A 418 -9.60 -5.64 -1.41
N ALA A 419 -9.69 -4.43 -0.87
CA ALA A 419 -10.88 -3.59 -1.05
C ALA A 419 -11.14 -3.31 -2.53
N GLY A 420 -12.43 -3.37 -2.92
CA GLY A 420 -12.87 -3.21 -4.31
C GLY A 420 -12.90 -4.50 -5.13
N THR A 421 -12.44 -5.63 -4.57
CA THR A 421 -12.60 -6.95 -5.18
C THR A 421 -13.79 -7.72 -4.60
N ALA A 422 -14.44 -8.56 -5.40
CA ALA A 422 -15.26 -9.66 -4.91
C ALA A 422 -14.45 -10.96 -4.91
N PHE A 423 -14.90 -12.00 -4.20
CA PHE A 423 -14.26 -13.31 -4.30
C PHE A 423 -14.80 -14.09 -5.50
N ASN A 424 -13.91 -14.68 -6.30
CA ASN A 424 -14.33 -15.49 -7.44
C ASN A 424 -14.91 -16.82 -6.94
N PRO A 425 -16.21 -17.12 -7.15
CA PRO A 425 -16.85 -18.32 -6.61
C PRO A 425 -16.30 -19.63 -7.19
N GLU A 426 -15.62 -19.59 -8.34
CA GLU A 426 -15.04 -20.79 -8.95
C GLU A 426 -13.71 -21.20 -8.34
N PHE A 427 -13.00 -20.25 -7.70
CA PHE A 427 -11.64 -20.46 -7.19
C PHE A 427 -11.53 -20.31 -5.68
N VAL A 428 -12.39 -19.47 -5.08
CA VAL A 428 -12.30 -19.14 -3.67
C VAL A 428 -12.51 -20.38 -2.80
N GLN A 429 -11.50 -20.69 -2.00
CA GLN A 429 -11.57 -21.70 -0.93
C GLN A 429 -12.09 -21.08 0.36
#